data_AF-A0AAV0XI50-F1
#
_entry.id   AF-A0AAV0XI50-F1
#
_cell.length_a   1.000
_cell.length_b   1.000
_cell.length_c   1.000
_cell.angle_alpha   90.00
_cell.angle_beta   90.00
_cell.angle_gamma   90.00
#
_symmetry.space_group_name_H-M   'P 1'
#
loop_
_entity.id
_entity.type
_entity.pdbx_description
1 polymer ?
#
loop_
_entity_poly.entity_id
_entity_poly.type
_entity_poly.pdbx_seq_one_letter_code
_entity_poly.pdbx_strand_id
1 'polypeptide(L)' 'MSKDSTEISGRATTDQMIALNGFLKVDPQLLSGKFSSTFTFKIAQKRWEIIAESLNAMPGAVKSWNKWRKVSAYFKM' A
#
# COMPACT_ATOMS: atom_id res chain seq x y z
N MET A 1 -20.51 -6.73 -24.77
CA MET A 1 -20.31 -5.78 -23.65
C MET A 1 -19.81 -6.56 -22.46
N SER A 2 -18.50 -6.45 -22.19
CA SER A 2 -17.85 -7.09 -21.04
C SER A 2 -18.44 -6.55 -19.74
N LYS A 3 -18.74 -7.45 -18.81
CA LYS A 3 -19.23 -7.11 -17.47
C LYS A 3 -18.03 -6.63 -16.64
N ASP A 4 -17.68 -5.36 -16.73
CA ASP A 4 -16.83 -4.72 -15.73
C ASP A 4 -17.69 -4.44 -14.49
N SER A 5 -17.91 -5.50 -13.72
CA SER A 5 -18.39 -5.38 -12.36
C SER A 5 -17.24 -4.80 -11.53
N THR A 6 -17.25 -3.49 -11.31
CA THR A 6 -16.55 -2.87 -10.17
C THR A 6 -17.19 -3.33 -8.87
N GLU A 7 -17.06 -4.62 -8.55
CA GLU A 7 -17.20 -5.08 -7.18
C GLU A 7 -15.99 -4.54 -6.43
N ILE A 8 -16.25 -3.77 -5.38
CA ILE A 8 -15.23 -3.40 -4.39
C ILE A 8 -14.83 -4.71 -3.71
N SER A 9 -13.95 -5.46 -4.36
CA SER A 9 -13.34 -6.65 -3.82
C SER A 9 -12.58 -6.24 -2.57
N GLY A 10 -12.86 -6.92 -1.45
CA GLY A 10 -12.07 -6.76 -0.23
C GLY A 10 -10.59 -7.10 -0.46
N ARG A 11 -10.22 -7.72 -1.58
CA ARG A 11 -8.85 -8.09 -1.95
C ARG A 11 -8.26 -7.10 -2.94
N ALA A 12 -7.02 -6.69 -2.69
CA ALA A 12 -6.26 -5.87 -3.64
C ALA A 12 -6.05 -6.62 -4.97
N THR A 13 -6.12 -5.89 -6.08
CA THR A 13 -5.85 -6.44 -7.41
C THR A 13 -4.37 -6.73 -7.60
N THR A 14 -4.01 -7.52 -8.63
CA THR A 14 -2.61 -7.78 -8.98
C THR A 14 -1.85 -6.48 -9.26
N ASP A 15 -2.45 -5.54 -9.98
CA ASP A 15 -1.81 -4.27 -10.31
C ASP A 15 -1.56 -3.41 -9.07
N GLN A 16 -2.52 -3.36 -8.14
CA GLN A 16 -2.33 -2.69 -6.84
C GLN A 16 -1.22 -3.36 -6.02
N MET A 17 -1.10 -4.69 -6.07
CA MET A 17 -0.03 -5.42 -5.38
C MET A 17 1.36 -5.16 -6.00
N ILE A 18 1.45 -5.08 -7.33
CA ILE A 18 2.67 -4.74 -8.05
C ILE A 18 3.10 -3.30 -7.70
N ALA A 19 2.16 -2.34 -7.75
CA ALA A 19 2.41 -0.95 -7.40
C ALA A 19 2.86 -0.80 -5.94
N LEU A 20 2.18 -1.47 -4.99
CA LEU A 20 2.54 -1.48 -3.57
C LEU A 20 3.98 -1.99 -3.36
N ASN A 21 4.35 -3.10 -4.01
CA ASN A 21 5.72 -3.61 -3.96
C ASN A 21 6.73 -2.60 -4.54
N GLY A 22 6.39 -1.95 -5.65
CA GLY A 22 7.22 -0.90 -6.26
C GLY A 22 7.50 0.27 -5.30
N PHE A 23 6.46 0.79 -4.64
CA PHE A 23 6.60 1.86 -3.66
C PHE A 23 7.48 1.46 -2.47
N LEU A 24 7.39 0.21 -2.00
CA LEU A 24 8.16 -0.26 -0.86
C LEU A 24 9.63 -0.54 -1.19
N LYS A 25 9.93 -0.98 -2.42
CA LYS A 25 11.31 -1.18 -2.86
C LYS A 25 12.11 0.13 -2.90
N VAL A 26 11.46 1.25 -3.21
CA VAL A 26 12.09 2.57 -3.22
C VAL A 26 12.11 3.25 -1.85
N ASP A 27 11.44 2.67 -0.84
CA ASP A 27 11.47 3.15 0.55
C ASP A 27 11.82 2.02 1.54
N PRO A 28 13.11 1.65 1.65
CA PRO A 28 13.57 0.58 2.55
C PRO A 28 13.27 0.85 4.02
N GLN A 29 13.18 2.11 4.44
CA GLN A 29 12.85 2.46 5.83
C GLN A 29 11.40 2.07 6.14
N LEU A 30 10.48 2.40 5.25
CA LEU A 30 9.07 2.04 5.36
C LEU A 30 8.86 0.52 5.27
N LEU A 31 9.58 -0.14 4.36
CA LEU A 31 9.56 -1.61 4.22
C LEU A 31 10.11 -2.29 5.47
N SER A 32 11.20 -1.80 6.07
CA SER A 32 11.72 -2.36 7.32
C SER A 32 10.71 -2.25 8.46
N GLY A 33 10.01 -1.11 8.54
CA GLY A 33 9.11 -0.78 9.65
C GLY A 33 9.82 -0.55 10.99
N LYS A 34 11.16 -0.44 11.00
CA LYS A 34 11.95 -0.10 12.18
C LYS A 34 12.05 1.42 12.29
N PHE A 35 11.61 1.97 13.42
CA PHE A 35 11.71 3.41 13.67
C PHE A 35 13.10 3.79 14.16
N SER A 36 13.51 5.01 13.84
CA SER A 36 14.77 5.63 14.27
C SER A 36 14.51 7.09 14.65
N SER A 37 15.55 7.79 15.12
CA SER A 37 15.49 9.25 15.37
C SER A 37 15.11 10.05 14.11
N THR A 38 15.44 9.53 12.93
CA THR A 38 15.18 10.19 11.63
C THR A 38 13.97 9.60 10.88
N PHE A 39 13.49 8.42 11.28
CA PHE A 39 12.32 7.77 10.72
C PHE A 39 11.32 7.46 11.82
N THR A 40 10.43 8.42 12.08
CA THR A 40 9.43 8.33 13.14
C THR A 40 8.13 7.70 12.64
N PHE A 41 7.27 7.27 13.57
CA PHE A 41 5.92 6.82 13.24
C PHE A 41 5.15 7.85 12.40
N LYS A 42 5.24 9.15 12.73
CA LYS A 42 4.56 10.22 12.00
C LYS A 42 5.05 10.34 10.56
N ILE A 43 6.35 10.15 10.31
CA ILE A 43 6.92 10.11 8.95
C ILE A 43 6.40 8.88 8.22
N ALA A 44 6.45 7.70 8.85
CA ALA A 44 5.97 6.47 8.25
C ALA A 44 4.48 6.52 7.89
N GLN A 45 3.65 7.09 8.78
CA GLN A 45 2.22 7.25 8.55
C GLN A 45 1.96 8.12 7.31
N LYS A 46 2.61 9.30 7.21
CA LYS A 46 2.46 10.17 6.03
C LYS A 46 2.84 9.48 4.72
N ARG A 47 3.93 8.70 4.73
CA ARG A 47 4.33 7.93 3.54
C ARG A 47 3.31 6.84 3.20
N TRP A 48 2.76 6.16 4.19
CA TRP A 48 1.67 5.20 4.00
C TRP A 48 0.38 5.84 3.48
N GLU A 49 0.05 7.06 3.91
CA GLU A 49 -1.10 7.83 3.41
C GLU A 49 -0.94 8.16 1.92
N ILE A 50 0.22 8.65 1.50
CA ILE A 50 0.53 8.93 0.08
C ILE A 50 0.44 7.66 -0.78
N ILE A 51 0.99 6.55 -0.29
CA ILE A 51 0.88 5.24 -0.98
C ILE A 51 -0.59 4.82 -1.07
N ALA A 52 -1.37 4.98 0.00
CA ALA A 52 -2.78 4.61 0.02
C ALA A 52 -3.59 5.42 -0.98
N GLU A 53 -3.37 6.73 -1.08
CA GLU A 53 -3.99 7.60 -2.08
C GLU A 53 -3.67 7.12 -3.50
N SER A 54 -2.39 6.84 -3.77
CA SER A 54 -1.93 6.35 -5.08
C SER A 54 -2.57 5.00 -5.45
N LEU A 55 -2.66 4.05 -4.50
CA LEU A 55 -3.26 2.74 -4.73
C LEU A 55 -4.78 2.80 -4.85
N ASN A 56 -5.45 3.67 -4.09
CA ASN A 56 -6.89 3.84 -4.12
C ASN A 56 -7.35 4.58 -5.38
N ALA A 57 -6.47 5.32 -6.06
CA ALA A 57 -6.72 5.90 -7.37
C ALA A 57 -6.69 4.85 -8.51
N MET A 58 -6.11 3.67 -8.27
CA MET A 58 -6.12 2.56 -9.22
C MET A 58 -7.46 1.80 -9.14
N PRO A 59 -7.97 1.23 -10.25
CA PRO A 59 -9.11 0.32 -10.21
C PRO A 59 -8.85 -0.88 -9.28
N GLY A 60 -9.77 -1.12 -8.35
CA GLY A 60 -9.66 -2.23 -7.40
C GLY A 60 -10.12 -1.89 -5.99
N ALA A 61 -9.36 -2.39 -5.01
CA ALA A 61 -9.71 -2.23 -3.60
C ALA A 61 -9.37 -0.83 -3.09
N VAL A 62 -10.30 -0.18 -2.40
CA VAL A 62 -10.04 1.06 -1.66
C VAL A 62 -9.77 0.72 -0.20
N LYS A 63 -8.61 1.13 0.33
CA LYS A 63 -8.20 0.82 1.71
C LYS A 63 -7.54 2.01 2.38
N SER A 64 -7.71 2.11 3.69
CA SER A 64 -6.95 3.02 4.53
C SER A 64 -5.47 2.61 4.59
N TRP A 65 -4.60 3.58 4.88
CA TRP A 65 -3.15 3.39 4.96
C TRP A 65 -2.74 2.22 5.87
N ASN A 66 -3.42 2.03 7.00
CA ASN A 66 -3.15 0.95 7.95
C ASN A 66 -3.52 -0.43 7.40
N LYS A 67 -4.53 -0.53 6.53
CA LYS A 67 -4.90 -1.76 5.83
C LYS A 67 -3.90 -2.07 4.73
N TRP A 68 -3.45 -1.08 3.96
CA TRP A 68 -2.37 -1.26 2.98
C TRP A 68 -1.06 -1.69 3.63
N ARG A 69 -0.72 -1.13 4.79
CA ARG A 69 0.41 -1.59 5.59
C ARG A 69 0.29 -3.06 5.99
N LYS A 70 -0.90 -3.55 6.37
CA LYS A 70 -1.10 -4.98 6.66
C LYS A 70 -0.93 -5.85 5.42
N VAL A 71 -1.45 -5.42 4.27
CA VAL A 71 -1.26 -6.10 2.98
C VAL A 71 0.23 -6.19 2.63
N SER A 72 1.03 -5.16 2.94
CA SER A 72 2.46 -5.20 2.67
C SER A 72 3.28 -6.19 3.49
N ALA A 73 2.73 -6.72 4.59
CA ALA A 73 3.45 -7.68 5.44
C ALA A 73 3.84 -8.95 4.66
N TYR A 74 3.10 -9.30 3.61
CA TYR A 74 3.42 -10.42 2.71
C TYR A 74 4.68 -10.20 1.85
N PHE A 75 5.18 -8.96 1.72
CA PHE A 75 6.40 -8.65 0.95
C PHE A 75 7.68 -8.62 1.80
N LYS A 76 7.59 -8.81 3.12
CA LYS A 76 8.73 -8.74 4.04
C LYS A 76 9.48 -10.07 4.22
N MET A 77 9.27 -11.04 3.32
CA MET A 77 9.88 -12.36 3.36
C MET A 77 11.31 -12.33 2.81
#